data_AF-A0A1A8LVZ6-F1
#
_entry.id   AF-A0A1A8LVZ6-F1
#
_cell.length_a   1.000
_cell.length_b   1.000
_cell.length_c   1.000
_cell.angle_alpha   90.00
_cell.angle_beta   90.00
_cell.angle_gamma   90.00
#
_symmetry.space_group_name_H-M   'P 1'
#
loop_
_entity.id
_entity.type
_entity.pdbx_description
1 polymer ?
#
loop_
_entity_poly.entity_id
_entity_poly.type
_entity_poly.pdbx_seq_one_letter_code
_entity_poly.pdbx_strand_id
1 'polypeptide(L)' 'ECGLGYGVQTAGTPQKDTVCEKCPSGYFSNSSSQLDSCLKHQECGNGQLVLLAGSAYHDTVCGTCEDFANGGETL' A
#
# COMPACT_ATOMS: atom_id res chain seq x y z
N GLU A 1 -16.01 -2.06 7.32
CA GLU A 1 -14.73 -1.41 7.01
C GLU A 1 -13.71 -2.48 6.63
N CYS A 2 -12.93 -2.26 5.59
CA CYS A 2 -11.85 -3.14 5.19
C CYS A 2 -10.60 -2.75 5.97
N GLY A 3 -10.08 -3.67 6.78
CA GLY A 3 -8.89 -3.42 7.60
C GLY A 3 -7.59 -3.45 6.80
N LEU A 4 -6.47 -3.22 7.50
CA LEU A 4 -5.13 -3.28 6.94
C LEU A 4 -4.89 -4.56 6.13
N GLY A 5 -4.27 -4.45 4.97
CA GLY A 5 -4.10 -5.60 4.07
C GLY A 5 -5.31 -5.92 3.21
N TYR A 6 -6.43 -5.22 3.39
CA TYR A 6 -7.66 -5.39 2.64
C TYR A 6 -8.15 -4.07 2.07
N GLY A 7 -8.75 -4.12 0.89
CA GLY A 7 -9.37 -2.98 0.22
C GLY A 7 -10.79 -3.31 -0.20
N VAL A 8 -11.57 -2.27 -0.48
CA VAL A 8 -12.93 -2.41 -1.00
C VAL A 8 -12.89 -2.94 -2.42
N GLN A 9 -13.44 -4.14 -2.62
CA GLN A 9 -13.69 -4.71 -3.94
C GLN A 9 -15.05 -4.25 -4.48
N THR A 10 -16.05 -4.14 -3.62
CA THR A 10 -17.39 -3.67 -4.00
C THR A 10 -17.95 -2.81 -2.89
N ALA A 11 -18.31 -1.58 -3.23
CA ALA A 11 -18.92 -0.65 -2.28
C ALA A 11 -20.27 -1.19 -1.78
N GLY A 12 -20.50 -1.06 -0.47
CA GLY A 12 -21.78 -1.40 0.13
C GLY A 12 -22.91 -0.50 -0.38
N THR A 13 -24.14 -0.98 -0.20
CA THR A 13 -25.38 -0.23 -0.42
C THR A 13 -26.20 -0.27 0.88
N PRO A 14 -27.31 0.48 1.02
CA PRO A 14 -28.15 0.39 2.21
C PRO A 14 -28.70 -1.03 2.52
N GLN A 15 -28.59 -1.95 1.56
CA GLN A 15 -29.10 -3.32 1.65
C GLN A 15 -27.98 -4.38 1.66
N LYS A 16 -26.72 -4.00 1.40
CA LYS A 16 -25.59 -4.93 1.27
C LYS A 16 -24.33 -4.34 1.85
N ASP A 17 -23.61 -5.14 2.63
CA ASP A 17 -22.33 -4.74 3.19
C ASP A 17 -21.26 -4.56 2.11
N THR A 18 -20.25 -3.76 2.43
CA THR A 18 -19.04 -3.62 1.63
C THR A 18 -18.30 -4.95 1.55
N VAL A 19 -17.93 -5.36 0.33
CA VAL A 19 -17.11 -6.56 0.12
C VAL A 19 -15.64 -6.14 0.12
N CYS A 20 -14.87 -6.75 1.00
CA CYS A 20 -13.44 -6.53 1.12
C CYS A 20 -12.67 -7.68 0.46
N GLU A 21 -11.59 -7.34 -0.24
CA GLU A 21 -10.64 -8.31 -0.76
C GLU A 21 -9.26 -8.12 -0.13
N LYS A 22 -8.51 -9.21 0.00
CA LYS A 22 -7.11 -9.14 0.39
C LYS A 22 -6.33 -8.49 -0.75
N CYS A 23 -5.46 -7.54 -0.44
CA CYS A 23 -4.69 -6.87 -1.47
C CYS A 23 -3.84 -7.88 -2.27
N PRO A 24 -4.00 -7.91 -3.61
CA PRO A 24 -3.25 -8.82 -4.46
C PRO A 24 -1.77 -8.42 -4.52
N SER A 25 -0.93 -9.30 -5.06
CA SER A 25 0.49 -9.02 -5.28
C SER A 25 0.67 -7.72 -6.08
N GLY A 26 1.55 -6.84 -5.62
CA GLY A 26 1.75 -5.50 -6.19
C GLY A 26 0.81 -4.43 -5.63
N TYR A 27 0.01 -4.73 -4.60
CA TYR A 27 -0.91 -3.79 -3.97
C TYR A 27 -0.87 -3.87 -2.44
N PHE A 28 -1.28 -2.79 -1.77
CA PHE A 28 -1.35 -2.68 -0.32
C PHE A 28 -2.54 -1.84 0.16
N SER A 29 -2.84 -1.95 1.46
CA SER A 29 -3.74 -1.06 2.19
C SER A 29 -3.18 -0.88 3.61
N ASN A 30 -2.84 0.36 3.96
CA ASN A 30 -2.29 0.75 5.26
C ASN A 30 -3.30 1.48 6.15
N SER A 31 -4.57 1.54 5.74
CA SER A 31 -5.65 2.15 6.50
C SER A 31 -6.81 1.16 6.67
N SER A 32 -7.68 1.47 7.62
CA SER A 32 -8.98 0.81 7.74
C SER A 32 -10.00 1.75 7.10
N SER A 33 -10.65 1.32 6.01
CA SER A 33 -11.56 2.17 5.23
C SER A 33 -12.75 1.42 4.66
N GLN A 34 -13.89 2.11 4.57
CA GLN A 34 -15.13 1.56 4.00
C GLN A 34 -15.25 1.84 2.49
N LEU A 35 -14.33 2.63 1.94
CA LEU A 35 -14.37 3.13 0.57
C LEU A 35 -13.07 2.85 -0.20
N ASP A 36 -11.93 2.79 0.49
CA ASP A 36 -10.64 2.70 -0.19
C ASP A 36 -10.37 1.29 -0.70
N SER A 37 -10.01 1.21 -1.98
CA SER A 37 -9.50 0.00 -2.61
C SER A 37 -8.00 -0.17 -2.32
N CYS A 38 -7.46 -1.34 -2.63
CA CYS A 38 -6.02 -1.55 -2.50
C CYS A 38 -5.24 -0.62 -3.44
N LEU A 39 -4.22 0.03 -2.91
CA LEU A 39 -3.34 0.92 -3.65
C LEU A 39 -2.21 0.12 -4.29
N LYS A 40 -1.86 0.46 -5.53
CA LYS A 40 -0.72 -0.17 -6.22
C LYS A 40 0.57 0.21 -5.51
N HIS A 41 1.50 -0.74 -5.40
CA HIS A 41 2.84 -0.47 -4.90
C HIS A 41 3.55 0.56 -5.79
N GLN A 42 4.28 1.48 -5.18
CA GLN A 42 5.15 2.39 -5.90
C GLN A 42 6.29 1.64 -6.61
N GLU A 43 6.68 2.20 -7.75
CA GLU A 43 7.81 1.72 -8.55
C GLU A 43 9.00 2.64 -8.29
N CYS A 44 10.16 2.06 -7.96
CA CYS A 44 11.35 2.86 -7.72
C CYS A 44 11.87 3.48 -9.02
N GLY A 45 12.10 4.79 -8.99
CA GLY A 45 12.58 5.54 -10.14
C GLY A 45 14.05 5.27 -10.47
N ASN A 46 14.53 5.89 -11.56
CA ASN A 46 15.92 5.75 -11.99
C ASN A 46 16.90 6.19 -10.90
N GLY A 47 17.85 5.32 -10.55
CA GLY A 47 18.85 5.56 -9.50
C GLY A 47 18.39 5.19 -8.09
N GLN A 48 17.11 4.86 -7.89
CA GLN A 48 16.60 4.33 -6.63
C GLN A 48 16.58 2.80 -6.64
N LEU A 49 16.81 2.21 -5.47
CA LEU A 49 16.73 0.79 -5.22
C LEU A 49 15.50 0.49 -4.36
N VAL A 50 14.95 -0.71 -4.50
CA VAL A 50 13.95 -1.22 -3.56
C VAL A 50 14.67 -1.56 -2.26
N LEU A 51 14.34 -0.81 -1.22
CA LEU A 51 14.92 -0.95 0.12
C LEU A 51 14.10 -1.93 0.96
N LEU A 52 12.78 -1.79 0.86
CA LEU A 52 11.83 -2.71 1.46
C LEU A 52 10.78 -3.03 0.41
N ALA A 53 10.62 -4.32 0.09
CA ALA A 53 9.57 -4.76 -0.80
C ALA A 53 8.20 -4.50 -0.18
N GLY A 54 7.26 -4.02 -1.00
CA GLY A 54 5.88 -3.84 -0.57
C GLY A 54 5.23 -5.14 -0.13
N SER A 55 4.25 -5.02 0.77
CA SER A 55 3.42 -6.13 1.23
C SER A 55 1.94 -5.76 1.11
N ALA A 56 1.03 -6.63 1.54
CA ALA A 56 -0.38 -6.25 1.59
C ALA A 56 -0.64 -5.05 2.54
N TYR A 57 0.24 -4.79 3.50
CA TYR A 57 0.01 -3.81 4.57
C TYR A 57 0.73 -2.48 4.39
N HIS A 58 1.69 -2.42 3.46
CA HIS A 58 2.60 -1.30 3.30
C HIS A 58 3.18 -1.28 1.88
N ASP A 59 3.50 -0.08 1.40
CA ASP A 59 4.04 0.15 0.06
C ASP A 59 5.46 -0.42 -0.13
N THR A 60 6.00 -0.41 -1.34
CA THR A 60 7.45 -0.53 -1.55
C THR A 60 8.13 0.71 -0.97
N VAL A 61 9.29 0.59 -0.34
CA VAL A 61 10.13 1.75 0.03
C VAL A 61 11.30 1.82 -0.93
N CYS A 62 11.43 2.98 -1.57
CA CYS A 62 12.48 3.28 -2.53
C CYS A 62 13.45 4.29 -1.94
N GLY A 63 14.73 4.16 -2.30
CA GLY A 63 15.73 5.14 -1.93
C GLY A 63 17.06 4.91 -2.61
N THR A 64 17.92 5.90 -2.49
CA THR A 64 19.28 5.93 -3.03
C THR A 64 20.28 5.68 -1.91
N CYS A 65 21.53 5.35 -2.26
CA CYS A 65 22.61 5.29 -1.26
C CYS A 65 22.82 6.64 -0.55
N GLU A 66 22.47 7.76 -1.20
CA GLU A 66 22.62 9.11 -0.67
C GLU A 66 21.55 9.42 0.39
N ASP A 67 20.33 8.89 0.24
CA ASP A 67 19.24 9.05 1.22
C ASP A 67 19.62 8.44 2.58
N PHE A 68 20.31 7.30 2.58
CA PHE A 68 20.83 6.69 3.82
C PHE A 68 22.07 7.38 4.37
N ALA A 69 22.96 7.87 3.50
CA ALA A 69 24.17 8.56 3.92
C ALA A 69 23.87 9.86 4.71
N ASN A 70 22.71 10.48 4.43
CA ASN A 70 22.27 11.70 5.10
C ASN A 70 21.32 11.47 6.28
N GLY A 71 21.16 10.22 6.75
CA GLY A 71 20.42 9.93 7.98
C GLY A 71 18.93 9.63 7.81
N GLY A 72 18.46 9.31 6.59
CA GLY A 72 17.18 8.63 6.40
C GLY A 72 15.96 9.37 6.96
N GLU A 73 15.77 10.64 6.64
CA GLU A 73 14.50 11.34 6.88
C GLU A 73 13.54 11.18 5.69
N THR A 74 13.10 9.95 5.43
CA THR A 74 11.88 9.68 4.65
C THR A 74 11.35 8.27 5.01
N LEU A 75 10.72 8.18 6.18
CA LEU A 75 9.76 7.12 6.51
C LEU A 75 8.41 7.75 6.82
#